data_AF-A0A524JUW3-F1
#
_entry.id   AF-A0A524JUW3-F1
#
_cell.length_a   1.000
_cell.length_b   1.000
_cell.length_c   1.000
_cell.angle_alpha   90.00
_cell.angle_beta   90.00
_cell.angle_gamma   90.00
#
_symmetry.space_group_name_H-M   'P 1'
#
loop_
_entity.id
_entity.type
_entity.pdbx_description
1 polymer ?
#
loop_
_entity_poly.entity_id
_entity_poly.type
_entity_poly.pdbx_seq_one_letter_code
_entity_poly.pdbx_strand_id
1 'polypeptide(L)' 'KLGARGLRSLCEAIFTDAMFELPSSDEKEFKVTKPYAEEKISFETIKKLKTVS' A
#
# COMPACT_ATOMS: atom_id res chain seq x y z
N LYS A 1 -8.97 12.16 10.74
CA LYS A 1 -7.58 12.40 10.26
C LYS A 1 -6.88 11.06 10.40
N LEU A 2 -6.31 10.47 9.34
CA LEU A 2 -5.73 9.12 9.42
C LEU A 2 -4.64 9.11 10.51
N GLY A 3 -4.83 8.31 11.57
CA GLY A 3 -3.80 8.16 12.61
C GLY A 3 -2.59 7.35 12.09
N ALA A 4 -1.49 7.35 12.84
CA ALA A 4 -0.26 6.61 12.47
C ALA A 4 -0.51 5.12 12.16
N ARG A 5 -1.50 4.51 12.82
CA ARG A 5 -1.92 3.13 12.57
C ARG A 5 -2.55 2.96 11.18
N GLY A 6 -3.42 3.88 10.77
CA GLY A 6 -4.03 3.83 9.45
C GLY A 6 -3.01 4.04 8.33
N LEU A 7 -1.97 4.84 8.56
CA LEU A 7 -0.89 5.02 7.57
C LEU A 7 -0.12 3.72 7.34
N ARG A 8 0.19 2.97 8.40
CA ARG A 8 0.83 1.65 8.27
C ARG A 8 -0.05 0.69 7.46
N SER A 9 -1.34 0.60 7.76
CA SER A 9 -2.27 -0.26 7.03
C SER A 9 -2.40 0.13 5.55
N LEU A 10 -2.34 1.43 5.25
CA LEU A 10 -2.30 1.92 3.87
C LEU A 10 -1.02 1.47 3.15
N CYS A 11 0.14 1.60 3.80
CA CYS A 11 1.40 1.12 3.23
C CYS A 11 1.37 -0.39 3.01
N GLU A 12 0.93 -1.18 3.97
CA GLU A 12 0.80 -2.64 3.81
C GLU A 12 -0.05 -2.98 2.57
N ALA A 13 -1.21 -2.36 2.40
CA ALA A 13 -2.05 -2.58 1.21
C ALA A 13 -1.37 -2.24 -0.13
N ILE A 14 -0.47 -1.25 -0.17
CA ILE A 14 0.25 -0.84 -1.39
C ILE A 14 1.46 -1.74 -1.67
N PHE A 15 2.14 -2.20 -0.62
CA PHE A 15 3.46 -2.82 -0.73
C PHE A 15 3.47 -4.34 -0.64
N THR A 16 2.43 -5.00 -0.09
CA THR A 16 2.47 -6.45 0.18
C THR A 16 2.85 -7.28 -1.05
N ASP A 17 2.24 -7.02 -2.22
CA ASP A 17 2.54 -7.79 -3.44
C ASP A 17 3.98 -7.57 -3.90
N ALA A 18 4.42 -6.30 -3.96
CA ALA A 18 5.78 -5.95 -4.35
C ALA A 18 6.81 -6.56 -3.38
N MET A 19 6.54 -6.56 -2.07
CA MET A 19 7.41 -7.19 -1.08
C MET A 19 7.52 -8.71 -1.25
N PHE A 20 6.51 -9.36 -1.81
CA PHE A 20 6.53 -10.80 -2.09
C PHE A 20 7.26 -11.12 -3.40
N GLU A 21 7.04 -10.33 -4.46
CA GLU A 21 7.58 -10.59 -5.80
C GLU A 21 9.03 -10.13 -5.97
N LEU A 22 9.36 -8.93 -5.47
CA LEU A 22 10.67 -8.31 -5.68
C LEU A 22 11.88 -9.08 -5.12
N PRO A 23 11.80 -9.82 -4.00
CA PRO A 23 12.93 -10.63 -3.52
C PRO A 23 13.41 -11.69 -4.52
N SER A 24 12.53 -12.09 -5.45
CA SER A 24 12.86 -13.05 -6.52
C SER A 24 13.38 -12.36 -7.78
N SER A 25 13.47 -11.04 -7.79
CA SER A 25 13.97 -10.22 -8.90
C SER A 25 15.38 -9.68 -8.59
N ASP A 26 16.08 -9.21 -9.62
CA ASP A 26 17.35 -8.49 -9.45
C ASP A 26 17.16 -6.97 -9.17
N GLU A 27 15.91 -6.49 -9.11
CA GLU A 27 15.61 -5.08 -8.88
C GLU A 27 16.08 -4.62 -7.50
N LYS A 28 16.80 -3.49 -7.48
CA LYS A 28 17.32 -2.87 -6.25
C LYS A 28 16.51 -1.67 -5.80
N GLU A 29 15.69 -1.11 -6.68
CA GLU A 29 14.91 0.09 -6.43
C GLU A 29 13.50 -0.10 -6.96
N PHE A 30 12.52 0.11 -6.10
CA PHE A 30 11.11 0.09 -6.47
C PHE A 30 10.48 1.45 -6.21
N LYS A 31 10.04 2.12 -7.28
CA LYS A 31 9.43 3.45 -7.20
C LYS A 31 7.91 3.36 -7.26
N VAL A 32 7.27 3.64 -6.13
CA VAL A 32 5.81 3.78 -6.08
C VAL A 32 5.38 5.03 -6.83
N THR A 33 4.47 4.85 -7.77
CA THR A 33 3.82 5.94 -8.48
C THR A 33 2.38 6.10 -8.01
N LYS A 34 1.78 7.27 -8.25
CA LYS A 34 0.35 7.50 -7.94
C LYS A 34 -0.57 6.47 -8.63
N PRO A 35 -0.44 6.19 -9.93
CA PRO A 35 -1.27 5.18 -10.59
C PRO A 35 -1.13 3.79 -9.96
N TYR A 36 0.10 3.37 -9.63
CA TYR A 36 0.33 2.09 -8.95
C TYR A 36 -0.36 2.04 -7.58
N ALA A 37 -0.24 3.09 -6.78
CA ALA A 37 -0.90 3.16 -5.47
C ALA A 37 -2.43 3.14 -5.61
N GLU A 38 -2.99 3.85 -6.59
CA GLU A 38 -4.44 3.86 -6.87
C GLU A 38 -4.96 2.49 -7.29
N GLU A 39 -4.17 1.71 -8.03
CA GLU A 39 -4.53 0.34 -8.42
C GLU A 39 -4.53 -0.62 -7.20
N LYS A 40 -3.54 -0.51 -6.32
CA LYS A 40 -3.42 -1.37 -5.13
C LYS A 40 -4.42 -1.02 -4.02
N ILE A 41 -4.95 0.19 -4.02
CA ILE A 41 -5.93 0.64 -3.03
C ILE A 41 -7.35 0.35 -3.52
N SER A 42 -8.00 -0.67 -2.94
CA SER A 42 -9.42 -0.92 -3.21
C SER A 42 -10.34 0.11 -2.52
N PHE A 43 -11.56 0.29 -3.05
CA PHE A 43 -12.60 1.11 -2.40
C PHE A 43 -12.91 0.63 -0.98
N GLU A 44 -12.83 -0.68 -0.73
CA GLU A 44 -13.04 -1.27 0.60
C GLU A 44 -11.89 -0.94 1.56
N THR A 45 -10.65 -0.92 1.05
CA THR A 45 -9.46 -0.48 1.80
C THR A 45 -9.63 0.98 2.23
N ILE A 46 -10.08 1.86 1.33
CA ILE A 46 -10.36 3.27 1.66
C ILE A 46 -11.47 3.38 2.72
N LYS A 47 -12.51 2.56 2.64
CA LYS A 47 -13.62 2.57 3.59
C LYS A 47 -13.18 2.12 4.99
N LYS A 48 -12.39 1.04 5.07
CA LYS A 48 -11.79 0.57 6.34
C LYS A 48 -10.84 1.60 6.94
N LEU A 49 -10.03 2.27 6.11
CA LEU A 49 -9.10 3.32 6.54
C LEU A 49 -9.82 4.54 7.13
N LYS A 50 -11.03 4.87 6.67
CA LYS A 50 -11.87 5.93 7.25
C LYS A 50 -12.43 5.57 8.63
N THR A 51 -12.64 4.28 8.91
CA THR A 51 -13.23 3.79 10.18
C THR A 51 -12.22 3.60 11.32
N VAL A 52 -10.91 3.62 11.04
CA VAL A 52 -9.84 3.55 12.06
C VAL A 52 -9.35 4.94 12.52
N SER A 53 -10.08 6.03 12.21
CA SER A 53 -9.84 7.36 12.79
C SER A 53 -10.54 7.53 14.14
#